data_AF-W1X937-F1
#
_entry.id   AF-W1X937-F1
#
_cell.length_a   1.000
_cell.length_b   1.000
_cell.length_c   1.000
_cell.angle_alpha   90.00
_cell.angle_beta   90.00
_cell.angle_gamma   90.00
#
_symmetry.space_group_name_H-M   'P 1'
#
loop_
_entity.id
_entity.type
_entity.pdbx_description
1 polymer ?
#
loop_
_entity_poly.entity_id
_entity_poly.type
_entity_poly.pdbx_seq_one_letter_code
_entity_poly.pdbx_strand_id
1 'polypeptide(L)' 'ISDLVVSDSQKIKINRILDEFKNRDKLQSYGLSHRRKILLEGAPGTGKTFTASVIASELNLPLFVVQ' A
#
# COMPACT_ATOMS: atom_id res chain seq x y z
N ILE A 1 5.23 2.68 8.88
CA ILE A 1 5.51 1.23 8.72
C ILE A 1 6.00 0.62 10.01
N SER A 2 6.74 1.37 10.85
CA SER A 2 7.16 0.93 12.19
C SER A 2 6.03 0.32 13.00
N ASP A 3 4.81 0.82 12.84
CA ASP A 3 3.65 0.44 13.66
C ASP A 3 2.87 -0.75 13.07
N LEU A 4 3.27 -1.27 11.90
CA LEU A 4 2.63 -2.39 11.23
C LEU A 4 3.48 -3.66 11.42
N VAL A 5 3.00 -4.58 12.26
CA VAL A 5 3.62 -5.90 12.45
C VAL A 5 3.04 -6.87 11.43
N VAL A 6 3.84 -7.23 10.44
CA VAL A 6 3.50 -8.15 9.35
C VAL A 6 4.69 -9.07 9.06
N SER A 7 4.44 -10.19 8.37
CA SER A 7 5.53 -11.06 7.94
C SER A 7 6.42 -10.36 6.91
N ASP A 8 7.67 -10.79 6.78
CA ASP A 8 8.62 -10.19 5.84
C ASP A 8 8.11 -10.23 4.38
N SER A 9 7.45 -11.32 4.01
CA SER A 9 6.87 -11.46 2.67
C SER A 9 5.75 -10.44 2.39
N GLN A 10 4.96 -10.09 3.39
CA GLN A 10 3.95 -9.04 3.30
C GLN A 10 4.60 -7.66 3.28
N LYS A 11 5.61 -7.42 4.13
CA LYS A 11 6.35 -6.16 4.19
C LYS A 11 7.00 -5.82 2.84
N ILE A 12 7.62 -6.80 2.17
CA ILE A 12 8.20 -6.64 0.84
C ILE A 12 7.14 -6.21 -0.18
N LYS A 13 5.96 -6.85 -0.17
CA LYS A 13 4.85 -6.50 -1.08
C LYS A 13 4.36 -5.07 -0.84
N ILE A 14 4.19 -4.68 0.42
CA ILE A 14 3.76 -3.33 0.81
C ILE A 14 4.80 -2.28 0.39
N ASN A 15 6.09 -2.51 0.69
CA ASN A 15 7.16 -1.59 0.28
C ASN A 15 7.20 -1.41 -1.23
N ARG A 16 7.06 -2.49 -2.00
CA ARG A 16 7.00 -2.42 -3.46
C ARG A 16 5.86 -1.55 -3.96
N ILE A 17 4.68 -1.65 -3.35
CA ILE A 17 3.53 -0.78 -3.67
C ILE A 17 3.88 0.69 -3.39
N LEU A 18 4.48 0.98 -2.24
CA LEU A 18 4.85 2.34 -1.86
C LEU A 18 5.89 2.93 -2.81
N ASP A 19 6.91 2.16 -3.16
CA ASP A 19 7.99 2.59 -4.06
C ASP A 19 7.48 2.81 -5.49
N GLU A 20 6.62 1.92 -6.00
CA GLU A 20 5.98 2.07 -7.31
C GLU A 20 5.11 3.33 -7.35
N PHE A 21 4.37 3.64 -6.28
CA PHE A 21 3.55 4.84 -6.21
C PHE A 21 4.39 6.12 -6.12
N LYS A 22 5.44 6.13 -5.28
CA LYS A 22 6.37 7.28 -5.14
C LYS A 22 7.09 7.60 -6.44
N ASN A 23 7.42 6.59 -7.25
CA ASN A 23 8.13 6.75 -8.52
C ASN A 23 7.20 6.73 -9.74
N ARG A 24 5.88 6.94 -9.56
CA ARG A 24 4.88 6.80 -10.63
C ARG A 24 5.18 7.65 -11.87
N ASP A 25 5.68 8.87 -11.70
CA ASP A 25 5.93 9.79 -12.81
C ASP A 25 7.12 9.31 -13.65
N LYS A 26 8.16 8.77 -12.98
CA LYS A 26 9.30 8.12 -13.64
C LYS A 26 8.87 6.83 -14.35
N LEU A 27 8.02 6.01 -13.74
CA LEU A 27 7.48 4.82 -14.39
C LEU A 27 6.71 5.21 -15.66
N GLN A 28 5.86 6.24 -15.56
CA GLN A 28 5.09 6.73 -16.68
C GLN A 28 5.98 7.28 -17.82
N SER A 29 7.10 7.95 -17.51
CA SER A 29 8.03 8.42 -18.54
C SER A 29 8.70 7.30 -19.34
N TYR A 30 8.78 6.09 -18.77
CA TYR A 30 9.23 4.88 -19.45
C TYR A 30 8.07 4.03 -20.02
N GLY A 31 6.84 4.53 -20.03
CA GLY A 31 5.66 3.80 -20.52
C GLY A 31 5.18 2.68 -19.58
N LEU A 32 5.67 2.64 -18.34
CA LEU A 32 5.26 1.68 -17.32
C LEU A 32 4.15 2.27 -16.44
N SER A 33 3.35 1.40 -15.82
CA SER A 33 2.30 1.80 -14.88
C SER A 33 2.51 1.18 -13.50
N HIS A 34 2.22 1.95 -12.46
CA HIS A 34 2.22 1.47 -11.09
C HIS A 34 0.91 0.76 -10.74
N ARG A 35 0.91 -0.04 -9.66
CA ARG A 35 -0.34 -0.61 -9.12
C ARG A 35 -1.25 0.50 -8.59
N ARG A 36 -2.50 0.49 -9.07
CA ARG A 36 -3.55 1.45 -8.69
C ARG A 36 -4.65 0.85 -7.83
N LYS A 37 -4.75 -0.48 -7.79
CA LYS A 37 -5.79 -1.23 -7.07
C LYS A 37 -5.13 -2.37 -6.33
N ILE A 38 -5.44 -2.51 -5.05
CA ILE A 38 -4.88 -3.54 -4.16
C ILE A 38 -6.06 -4.15 -3.41
N LEU A 39 -6.09 -5.48 -3.37
CA LEU A 39 -7.03 -6.23 -2.55
C LEU A 39 -6.28 -6.77 -1.33
N LEU A 40 -6.80 -6.48 -0.14
CA LEU A 40 -6.31 -7.05 1.11
C LEU A 40 -7.29 -8.13 1.55
N GLU A 41 -6.82 -9.37 1.62
CA GLU A 41 -7.63 -10.54 1.98
C GLU A 41 -7.13 -11.17 3.29
N GLY A 42 -8.05 -11.73 4.08
CA GLY A 42 -7.75 -12.50 5.29
C GLY A 42 -8.96 -12.59 6.22
N ALA A 43 -8.83 -13.34 7.31
CA ALA A 43 -9.86 -13.45 8.35
C ALA A 43 -10.22 -12.09 8.99
N PRO A 44 -11.41 -11.91 9.58
CA PRO A 44 -11.73 -10.70 10.34
C PRO A 44 -10.69 -10.45 11.45
N GLY A 45 -10.32 -9.20 11.69
CA GLY A 45 -9.32 -8.83 12.71
C GLY A 45 -7.85 -8.89 12.28
N THR A 46 -7.52 -9.31 11.05
CA THR A 46 -6.12 -9.38 10.57
C THR A 46 -5.50 -8.05 10.15
N GLY A 47 -6.03 -6.90 10.61
CA GLY A 47 -5.43 -5.60 10.35
C GLY A 47 -5.51 -5.10 8.90
N LYS A 48 -6.45 -5.59 8.06
CA LYS A 48 -6.62 -5.12 6.67
C LYS A 48 -6.90 -3.61 6.60
N THR A 49 -7.90 -3.14 7.35
CA THR A 49 -8.26 -1.71 7.40
C THR A 49 -7.11 -0.88 7.96
N PHE A 50 -6.41 -1.38 8.97
CA PHE A 50 -5.23 -0.73 9.54
C PHE A 50 -4.06 -0.67 8.55
N THR A 51 -3.87 -1.72 7.74
CA THR A 51 -2.87 -1.73 6.68
C THR A 51 -3.17 -0.67 5.63
N ALA A 52 -4.44 -0.48 5.26
CA ALA A 52 -4.85 0.58 4.35
C ALA A 52 -4.55 1.99 4.93
N SER A 53 -4.80 2.22 6.23
CA SER A 53 -4.46 3.49 6.88
C SER A 53 -2.96 3.74 6.95
N VAL A 54 -2.16 2.71 7.25
CA VAL A 54 -0.69 2.83 7.23
C VAL A 54 -0.20 3.18 5.83
N ILE A 55 -0.69 2.52 4.78
CA ILE A 55 -0.30 2.82 3.39
C ILE A 55 -0.65 4.27 3.02
N ALA A 56 -1.86 4.72 3.36
CA ALA A 56 -2.28 6.11 3.09
C ALA A 56 -1.38 7.12 3.81
N SER A 57 -1.06 6.86 5.09
CA SER A 57 -0.14 7.69 5.88
C SER A 57 1.26 7.73 5.27
N GLU A 58 1.82 6.60 4.85
CA GLU A 58 3.16 6.52 4.24
C GLU A 58 3.27 7.26 2.89
N LEU A 59 2.14 7.39 2.18
CA LEU A 59 2.05 8.11 0.91
C LEU A 59 1.60 9.56 1.08
N ASN A 60 1.33 10.01 2.31
CA ASN A 60 0.69 11.30 2.61
C ASN A 60 -0.59 11.51 1.78
N LEU A 61 -1.42 10.48 1.67
CA LEU A 61 -2.70 10.51 0.97
C LEU A 61 -3.86 10.50 1.96
N PRO A 62 -4.98 11.16 1.63
CA PRO A 62 -6.22 10.99 2.39
C PRO A 62 -6.74 9.56 2.26
N LEU A 63 -7.19 8.98 3.38
CA LEU A 63 -7.90 7.71 3.40
C LEU A 63 -9.42 7.95 3.40
N PHE A 64 -10.10 7.47 2.37
CA PHE A 64 -11.56 7.45 2.31
C PHE A 64 -12.07 6.03 2.58
N VAL A 65 -13.04 5.91 3.49
CA VAL A 65 -13.70 4.65 3.81
C VAL A 65 -15.17 4.78 3.44
N VAL A 66 -15.67 3.85 2.63
CA VAL A 66 -17.10 3.76 2.29
C VAL A 66 -17.66 2.58 3.07
N GLN A 67 -18.73 2.82 3.83
CA GLN A 67 -19.43 1.83 4.65
C GLN A 67 -20.70 1.34 3.95
#